data_AF-A0A6A5V738-F1
#
_entry.id   AF-A0A6A5V738-F1
#
_cell.length_a   1.000
_cell.length_b   1.000
_cell.length_c   1.000
_cell.angle_alpha   90.00
_cell.angle_beta   90.00
_cell.angle_gamma   90.00
#
_symmetry.space_group_name_H-M   'P 1'
#
loop_
_entity.id
_entity.type
_entity.pdbx_description
1 polymer ?
#
loop_
_entity_poly.entity_id
_entity_poly.type
_entity_poly.pdbx_seq_one_letter_code
_entity_poly.pdbx_strand_id
1 'polypeptide(L)'
;MPVNRRKPRKTAPSKIYDPKTARRELPPETKAYAVGAMTAGVSQWRLAKQLPITQSALSKLLLRTQARSEESKLPLWDPHLYETDVGRSRPEIELSPEQKAAIIAVATQDKEAREKQSWQAIADGDFDHLRLPIKLSVTTFENLMYQSGYGRRAPGRKPTLNDAQRKRRLEWALAHNPDLHEYGDRLGFNFQRVIFTDETPARVGEQRGLLRAWAKEDEIYHPDVKRPKIRNNCALQFYGSFTYDAKGPCYIYGTESPEAKKLAKQALDEENQRNKEQRQQLVPRARAALRELGDANAN
;
A
#
# COMPACT_ATOMS: atom_id res chain seq x y z
N MET A 1 9.40 11.70 1.50
CA MET A 1 9.56 11.04 0.18
C MET A 1 9.13 9.59 0.30
N PRO A 2 7.99 9.16 -0.27
CA PRO A 2 7.51 7.80 -0.11
C PRO A 2 8.35 6.84 -0.96
N VAL A 3 9.09 5.95 -0.31
CA VAL A 3 9.96 4.96 -0.97
C VAL A 3 9.09 3.80 -1.44
N ASN A 4 8.73 3.84 -2.72
CA ASN A 4 7.96 2.81 -3.40
C ASN A 4 8.75 1.48 -3.34
N ARG A 5 8.30 0.52 -2.53
CA ARG A 5 9.01 -0.76 -2.25
C ARG A 5 9.00 -1.77 -3.41
N ARG A 6 8.52 -1.42 -4.60
CA ARG A 6 8.85 -2.20 -5.79
C ARG A 6 10.32 -1.93 -6.10
N LYS A 7 11.13 -2.99 -6.30
CA LYS A 7 12.35 -2.85 -7.10
C LYS A 7 11.95 -2.02 -8.32
N PRO A 8 12.63 -0.90 -8.64
CA PRO A 8 12.35 -0.20 -9.89
C PRO A 8 12.30 -1.30 -10.94
N ARG A 9 11.18 -1.38 -11.69
CA ARG A 9 11.15 -2.28 -12.83
C ARG A 9 12.45 -1.93 -13.55
N LYS A 10 13.38 -2.87 -13.65
CA LYS A 10 14.40 -2.79 -14.67
C LYS A 10 13.54 -2.82 -15.93
N THR A 11 13.12 -1.65 -16.40
CA THR A 11 12.94 -1.44 -17.82
C THR A 11 14.24 -1.99 -18.35
N ALA A 12 14.17 -3.20 -18.93
CA ALA A 12 15.28 -3.66 -19.74
C ALA A 12 15.60 -2.44 -20.59
N PRO A 13 16.88 -1.97 -20.60
CA PRO A 13 17.25 -0.85 -21.44
C PRO A 13 16.58 -1.13 -22.77
N SER A 14 15.77 -0.18 -23.24
CA SER A 14 14.95 -0.35 -24.44
C SER A 14 15.83 -1.12 -25.41
N LYS A 15 15.48 -2.39 -25.69
CA LYS A 15 16.37 -3.27 -26.47
C LYS A 15 16.82 -2.40 -27.61
N ILE A 16 18.15 -2.20 -27.75
CA ILE A 16 18.67 -1.37 -28.83
C ILE A 16 17.95 -1.88 -30.05
N TYR A 17 17.11 -1.02 -30.62
CA TYR A 17 16.21 -1.46 -31.67
C TYR A 17 17.14 -1.72 -32.85
N ASP A 18 17.49 -2.98 -33.06
CA ASP A 18 18.14 -3.40 -34.28
C ASP A 18 17.07 -3.34 -35.36
N PRO A 19 17.11 -2.32 -36.23
CA PRO A 19 16.09 -2.20 -37.24
C PRO A 19 16.16 -3.45 -38.12
N LYS A 20 15.02 -4.12 -38.31
CA LYS A 20 14.90 -5.32 -39.16
C LYS A 20 15.35 -5.07 -40.61
N THR A 21 15.53 -3.81 -40.99
CA THR A 21 16.01 -3.37 -42.28
C THR A 21 17.12 -2.34 -42.09
N ALA A 22 18.12 -2.32 -42.95
CA ALA A 22 19.17 -1.27 -42.98
C ALA A 22 18.65 0.16 -43.22
N ARG A 23 17.32 0.34 -43.39
CA ARG A 23 16.66 1.64 -43.51
C ARG A 23 16.75 2.38 -42.17
N ARG A 24 17.72 3.28 -42.06
CA ARG A 24 17.76 4.29 -41.00
C ARG A 24 16.94 5.50 -41.44
N GLU A 25 16.08 5.99 -40.55
CA GLU A 25 15.50 7.31 -40.77
C GLU A 25 16.61 8.36 -40.80
N LEU A 26 16.45 9.38 -41.64
CA LEU A 26 17.44 10.44 -41.73
C LEU A 26 17.49 11.25 -40.43
N PRO A 27 18.68 11.63 -39.96
CA PRO A 27 18.81 12.59 -38.88
C PRO A 27 18.06 13.91 -39.21
N PRO A 28 17.49 14.60 -38.21
CA PRO A 28 16.81 15.89 -38.40
C PRO A 28 17.65 16.90 -39.19
N GLU A 29 18.95 16.99 -38.89
CA GLU A 29 19.91 17.85 -39.58
C GLU A 29 20.01 17.55 -41.08
N THR A 30 20.06 16.26 -41.44
CA THR A 30 20.12 15.83 -42.84
C THR A 30 18.81 16.06 -43.58
N LYS A 31 17.67 15.94 -42.87
CA LYS A 31 16.35 16.30 -43.42
C LYS A 31 16.27 17.80 -43.71
N ALA A 32 16.69 18.63 -42.76
CA ALA A 32 16.70 20.09 -42.90
C ALA A 32 17.63 20.54 -44.03
N TYR A 33 18.85 19.99 -44.12
CA TYR A 33 19.77 20.24 -45.22
C TYR A 33 19.16 19.87 -46.58
N ALA A 34 18.57 18.67 -46.69
CA ALA A 34 17.98 18.22 -47.95
C ALA A 34 16.81 19.12 -48.38
N VAL A 35 15.92 19.50 -47.47
CA VAL A 35 14.79 20.39 -47.76
C VAL A 35 15.27 21.79 -48.12
N GLY A 36 16.21 22.35 -47.35
CA GLY A 36 16.81 23.66 -47.63
C GLY A 36 17.54 23.71 -48.97
N ALA A 37 18.27 22.65 -49.34
CA ALA A 37 18.93 22.58 -50.64
C ALA A 37 17.91 22.48 -51.80
N MET A 38 16.82 21.74 -51.62
CA MET A 38 15.75 21.64 -52.62
C MET A 38 15.00 22.98 -52.79
N THR A 39 14.73 23.71 -51.70
CA THR A 39 14.09 25.03 -51.78
C THR A 39 15.02 26.08 -52.39
N ALA A 40 16.34 25.93 -52.21
CA ALA A 40 17.36 26.74 -52.88
C ALA A 40 17.60 26.35 -54.37
N GLY A 41 16.85 25.39 -54.92
CA GLY A 41 16.88 25.03 -56.34
C GLY A 41 17.87 23.91 -56.71
N VAL A 42 18.48 23.22 -55.74
CA VAL A 42 19.34 22.06 -56.02
C VAL A 42 18.48 20.88 -56.48
N SER A 43 18.89 20.22 -57.57
CA SER A 43 18.13 19.10 -58.13
C SER A 43 18.10 17.89 -57.18
N GLN A 44 16.92 17.27 -57.04
CA GLN A 44 16.71 16.07 -56.21
C GLN A 44 17.62 14.91 -56.62
N TRP A 45 17.92 14.78 -57.93
CA TRP A 45 18.85 13.78 -58.45
C TRP A 45 20.27 13.99 -57.94
N ARG A 46 20.76 15.24 -57.89
CA ARG A 46 22.09 15.57 -57.37
C ARG A 46 22.17 15.30 -55.87
N LEU A 47 21.12 15.63 -55.13
CA LEU A 47 21.03 15.34 -53.69
C LEU A 47 20.96 13.83 -53.40
N ALA A 48 20.24 13.06 -54.22
CA ALA A 48 20.16 11.60 -54.09
C ALA A 48 21.50 10.89 -54.36
N LYS A 49 22.43 11.53 -55.08
CA LYS A 49 23.81 11.02 -55.23
C LYS A 49 24.70 11.33 -54.04
N GLN A 50 24.42 12.41 -53.31
CA GLN A 50 25.22 12.87 -52.17
C GLN A 50 24.73 12.30 -50.83
N LEU A 51 23.44 12.02 -50.73
CA LEU A 51 22.79 11.49 -49.54
C LEU A 51 22.38 10.03 -49.76
N PRO A 52 22.36 9.18 -48.72
CA PRO A 52 21.94 7.78 -48.81
C PRO A 52 20.41 7.64 -48.91
N ILE A 53 19.76 8.38 -49.82
CA ILE A 53 18.31 8.49 -49.97
C ILE A 53 17.95 8.44 -51.45
N THR A 54 16.85 7.77 -51.79
CA THR A 54 16.34 7.79 -53.16
C THR A 54 15.71 9.13 -53.51
N GLN A 55 15.74 9.52 -54.79
CA GLN A 55 15.06 10.71 -55.29
C GLN A 55 13.56 10.74 -54.90
N SER A 56 12.89 9.57 -54.95
CA SER A 56 11.49 9.43 -54.54
C SER A 56 11.27 9.70 -53.05
N ALA A 57 12.22 9.36 -52.19
CA ALA A 57 12.14 9.64 -50.76
C ALA A 57 12.43 11.13 -50.45
N LEU A 58 13.31 11.79 -51.21
CA LEU A 58 13.51 13.25 -51.13
C LEU A 58 12.26 14.03 -51.53
N SER A 59 11.60 13.63 -52.61
CA SER A 59 10.32 14.23 -53.03
C SER A 59 9.24 14.06 -51.95
N LYS A 60 9.11 12.85 -51.38
CA LYS A 60 8.17 12.59 -50.26
C LYS A 60 8.51 13.38 -49.00
N LEU A 61 9.80 13.57 -48.72
CA LEU A 61 10.27 14.37 -47.58
C LEU A 61 9.83 15.83 -47.75
N LEU A 62 10.09 16.43 -48.92
CA LEU A 62 9.70 17.81 -49.21
C LEU A 62 8.19 18.03 -49.06
N LEU A 63 7.38 17.16 -49.68
CA LEU A 63 5.92 17.24 -49.60
C LEU A 63 5.41 17.10 -48.16
N ARG A 64 5.99 16.17 -47.38
CA ARG A 64 5.59 15.99 -45.97
C ARG A 64 5.95 17.19 -45.11
N THR A 65 7.14 17.76 -45.31
CA THR A 65 7.58 18.94 -44.54
C THR A 65 6.76 20.17 -44.89
N GLN A 66 6.39 20.35 -46.17
CA GLN A 66 5.46 21.41 -46.59
C GLN A 66 4.08 21.24 -45.94
N ALA A 67 3.50 20.05 -45.99
CA ALA A 67 2.21 19.77 -45.35
C ALA A 67 2.23 20.04 -43.83
N ARG A 68 3.32 19.67 -43.14
CA ARG A 68 3.49 19.98 -41.71
C ARG A 68 3.63 21.46 -41.43
N SER A 69 4.39 22.17 -42.28
CA SER A 69 4.56 23.61 -42.18
C SER A 69 3.21 24.33 -42.31
N GLU A 70 2.36 23.88 -43.24
CA GLU A 70 1.00 24.39 -43.41
C GLU A 70 0.09 24.07 -42.22
N GLU A 71 0.08 22.82 -41.75
CA GLU A 71 -0.74 22.37 -40.60
C GLU A 71 -0.35 23.08 -39.30
N SER A 72 0.95 23.23 -39.06
CA SER A 72 1.51 23.82 -37.84
C SER A 72 1.63 25.34 -37.92
N LYS A 73 1.42 25.93 -39.11
CA LYS A 73 1.67 27.34 -39.42
C LYS A 73 3.10 27.80 -39.06
N LEU A 74 4.06 26.89 -39.14
CA LEU A 74 5.47 27.14 -38.85
C LEU A 74 6.25 27.36 -40.14
N PRO A 75 7.28 28.23 -40.14
CA PRO A 75 8.11 28.42 -41.33
C PRO A 75 8.97 27.17 -41.62
N LEU A 76 9.30 26.95 -42.90
CA LEU A 76 10.04 25.74 -43.34
C LEU A 76 11.43 25.56 -42.71
N TRP A 77 12.02 26.61 -42.13
CA TRP A 77 13.32 26.52 -41.44
C TRP A 77 13.19 26.17 -39.95
N ASP A 78 11.98 25.97 -39.43
CA ASP A 78 11.77 25.62 -38.03
C ASP A 78 12.28 24.19 -37.72
N PRO A 79 13.17 24.00 -36.72
CA PRO A 79 13.70 22.69 -36.36
C PRO A 79 12.63 21.64 -36.01
N HIS A 80 11.48 22.07 -35.46
CA HIS A 80 10.41 21.18 -35.01
C HIS A 80 9.80 20.36 -36.17
N LEU A 81 9.85 20.90 -37.39
CA LEU A 81 9.34 20.22 -38.58
C LEU A 81 10.17 18.99 -38.99
N TYR A 82 11.42 18.90 -38.51
CA TYR A 82 12.40 17.88 -38.89
C TYR A 82 12.63 16.84 -37.79
N GLU A 83 12.06 17.06 -36.60
CA GLU A 83 12.07 16.07 -35.52
C GLU A 83 11.50 14.74 -36.01
N THR A 84 12.14 13.65 -35.59
CA THR A 84 11.70 12.32 -35.93
C THR A 84 10.47 11.98 -35.10
N ASP A 85 9.31 11.83 -35.76
CA ASP A 85 8.10 11.36 -35.08
C ASP A 85 8.41 10.07 -34.32
N VAL A 86 7.97 10.03 -33.07
CA VAL A 86 8.13 8.87 -32.19
C VAL A 86 7.19 7.74 -32.63
N GLY A 87 7.55 7.04 -33.71
CA GLY A 87 6.92 5.81 -34.18
C GLY A 87 5.44 5.90 -34.58
N ARG A 88 4.95 4.86 -35.28
CA ARG A 88 3.51 4.67 -35.59
C ARG A 88 2.73 4.18 -34.37
N SER A 89 2.93 4.81 -33.22
CA SER A 89 2.09 4.57 -32.06
C SER A 89 0.73 5.19 -32.37
N ARG A 90 -0.33 4.38 -32.43
CA ARG A 90 -1.70 4.92 -32.41
C ARG A 90 -1.78 5.85 -31.18
N PRO A 91 -2.33 7.09 -31.29
CA PRO A 91 -2.54 7.91 -30.11
C PRO A 91 -3.32 7.05 -29.10
N GLU A 92 -2.72 6.80 -27.94
CA GLU A 92 -3.42 6.12 -26.86
C GLU A 92 -4.66 6.95 -26.58
N ILE A 93 -5.84 6.34 -26.67
CA ILE A 93 -7.05 7.00 -26.20
C ILE A 93 -6.85 7.10 -24.68
N GLU A 94 -6.43 8.26 -24.22
CA GLU A 94 -6.13 8.45 -22.81
C GLU A 94 -7.43 8.60 -22.02
N LEU A 95 -7.48 7.94 -20.86
CA LEU A 95 -8.56 8.16 -19.90
C LEU A 95 -8.46 9.58 -19.34
N SER A 96 -9.59 10.29 -19.31
CA SER A 96 -9.66 11.62 -18.71
C SER A 96 -9.36 11.55 -17.20
N PRO A 97 -8.91 12.66 -16.57
CA PRO A 97 -8.71 12.71 -15.13
C PRO A 97 -9.96 12.31 -14.32
N GLU A 98 -11.15 12.68 -14.81
CA GLU A 98 -12.44 12.33 -14.19
C GLU A 98 -12.72 10.83 -14.25
N GLN A 99 -12.46 10.20 -15.40
CA GLN A 99 -12.61 8.74 -15.57
C GLN A 99 -11.62 7.99 -14.66
N LYS A 100 -10.38 8.48 -14.57
CA LYS A 100 -9.35 7.94 -13.67
C LYS A 100 -9.82 8.00 -12.22
N ALA A 101 -10.36 9.15 -11.79
CA ALA A 101 -10.90 9.31 -10.44
C ALA A 101 -12.11 8.40 -10.17
N ALA A 102 -13.02 8.24 -11.14
CA ALA A 102 -14.18 7.37 -11.01
C ALA A 102 -13.80 5.89 -10.86
N ILE A 103 -12.81 5.41 -11.64
CA ILE A 103 -12.29 4.04 -11.51
C ILE A 103 -11.69 3.82 -10.11
N ILE A 104 -10.94 4.79 -9.60
CA ILE A 104 -10.36 4.71 -8.24
C ILE A 104 -11.47 4.70 -7.19
N ALA A 105 -12.50 5.54 -7.34
CA ALA A 105 -13.62 5.60 -6.43
C ALA A 105 -14.34 4.25 -6.33
N VAL A 106 -14.64 3.61 -7.46
CA VAL A 106 -15.24 2.27 -7.50
C VAL A 106 -14.32 1.23 -6.83
N ALA A 107 -13.04 1.20 -7.18
CA ALA A 107 -12.09 0.24 -6.62
C ALA A 107 -11.80 0.44 -5.12
N THR A 108 -12.16 1.59 -4.56
CA THR A 108 -11.88 1.95 -3.15
C THR A 108 -13.12 2.24 -2.31
N GLN A 109 -14.31 2.03 -2.90
CA GLN A 109 -15.62 2.35 -2.33
C GLN A 109 -15.85 1.65 -0.99
N ASP A 110 -15.57 0.35 -0.94
CA ASP A 110 -15.73 -0.46 0.25
C ASP A 110 -14.60 -1.48 0.40
N LYS A 111 -14.69 -2.27 1.46
CA LYS A 111 -13.74 -3.32 1.76
C LYS A 111 -13.70 -4.42 0.69
N GLU A 112 -14.84 -4.80 0.13
CA GLU A 112 -14.93 -5.90 -0.82
C GLU A 112 -14.26 -5.50 -2.15
N ALA A 113 -14.60 -4.33 -2.67
CA ALA A 113 -13.98 -3.72 -3.84
C ALA A 113 -12.45 -3.58 -3.67
N ARG A 114 -11.98 -3.14 -2.50
CA ARG A 114 -10.55 -3.03 -2.20
C ARG A 114 -9.85 -4.38 -2.20
N GLU A 115 -10.49 -5.43 -1.72
CA GLU A 115 -9.89 -6.77 -1.58
C GLU A 115 -9.91 -7.58 -2.87
N LYS A 116 -10.90 -7.32 -3.73
CA LYS A 116 -11.10 -7.96 -5.03
C LYS A 116 -9.82 -7.94 -5.87
N GLN A 117 -9.54 -9.05 -6.57
CA GLN A 117 -8.40 -9.10 -7.47
C GLN A 117 -8.67 -8.26 -8.71
N SER A 118 -7.64 -7.64 -9.26
CA SER A 118 -7.73 -6.80 -10.46
C SER A 118 -8.45 -7.51 -11.62
N TRP A 119 -8.14 -8.79 -11.85
CA TRP A 119 -8.79 -9.57 -12.91
C TRP A 119 -10.26 -9.89 -12.62
N GLN A 120 -10.63 -10.08 -11.35
CA GLN A 120 -12.02 -10.32 -10.94
C GLN A 120 -12.86 -9.06 -11.15
N ALA A 121 -12.36 -7.90 -10.72
CA ALA A 121 -13.06 -6.64 -10.89
C ALA A 121 -13.35 -6.31 -12.37
N ILE A 122 -12.41 -6.66 -13.26
CA ILE A 122 -12.60 -6.51 -14.71
C ILE A 122 -13.55 -7.57 -15.29
N ALA A 123 -13.46 -8.82 -14.84
CA ALA A 123 -14.31 -9.92 -15.32
C ALA A 123 -15.78 -9.73 -14.91
N ASP A 124 -16.01 -9.23 -13.70
CA ASP A 124 -17.34 -9.01 -13.13
C ASP A 124 -18.01 -7.73 -13.66
N GLY A 125 -17.29 -6.92 -14.46
CA GLY A 125 -17.84 -5.72 -15.08
C GLY A 125 -18.04 -4.55 -14.12
N ASP A 126 -17.28 -4.49 -13.02
CA ASP A 126 -17.44 -3.46 -11.97
C ASP A 126 -17.37 -2.03 -12.52
N PHE A 127 -16.69 -1.83 -13.65
CA PHE A 127 -16.47 -0.52 -14.28
C PHE A 127 -17.34 -0.26 -15.52
N ASP A 128 -18.21 -1.20 -15.92
CA ASP A 128 -18.99 -1.09 -17.17
C ASP A 128 -19.98 0.09 -17.13
N HIS A 129 -20.50 0.40 -15.94
CA HIS A 129 -21.39 1.53 -15.70
C HIS A 129 -20.71 2.90 -15.95
N LEU A 130 -19.37 2.97 -15.93
CA LEU A 130 -18.61 4.20 -16.16
C LEU A 130 -18.53 4.60 -17.64
N ARG A 131 -19.02 3.75 -18.58
CA ARG A 131 -19.05 4.00 -20.03
C ARG A 131 -17.72 4.53 -20.57
N LEU A 132 -16.63 3.87 -20.20
CA LEU A 132 -15.28 4.25 -20.59
C LEU A 132 -15.11 4.15 -22.12
N PRO A 133 -14.28 5.02 -22.74
CA PRO A 133 -14.04 5.01 -24.18
C PRO A 133 -13.26 3.77 -24.64
N ILE A 134 -12.66 3.03 -23.70
CA ILE A 134 -11.92 1.80 -23.93
C ILE A 134 -12.36 0.76 -22.91
N LYS A 135 -12.39 -0.51 -23.33
CA LYS A 135 -12.53 -1.64 -22.41
C LYS A 135 -11.31 -1.71 -21.48
N LEU A 136 -11.55 -1.53 -20.19
CA LEU A 136 -10.49 -1.49 -19.19
C LEU A 136 -9.77 -2.84 -19.11
N SER A 137 -8.45 -2.85 -19.33
CA SER A 137 -7.63 -4.05 -19.13
C SER A 137 -7.10 -4.11 -17.70
N VAL A 138 -6.78 -5.33 -17.23
CA VAL A 138 -6.15 -5.53 -15.91
C VAL A 138 -4.87 -4.70 -15.76
N THR A 139 -4.03 -4.66 -16.79
CA THR A 139 -2.78 -3.89 -16.77
C THR A 139 -3.04 -2.39 -16.70
N THR A 140 -4.02 -1.88 -17.45
CA THR A 140 -4.40 -0.46 -17.44
C THR A 140 -4.92 -0.05 -16.07
N PHE A 141 -5.82 -0.85 -15.49
CA PHE A 141 -6.35 -0.64 -14.15
C PHE A 141 -5.25 -0.64 -13.08
N GLU A 142 -4.36 -1.64 -13.10
CA GLU A 142 -3.27 -1.72 -12.13
C GLU A 142 -2.30 -0.55 -12.24
N ASN A 143 -1.90 -0.18 -13.45
CA ASN A 143 -1.02 0.97 -13.66
C ASN A 143 -1.66 2.26 -13.12
N LEU A 144 -2.96 2.46 -13.36
CA LEU A 144 -3.71 3.58 -12.83
C LEU A 144 -3.68 3.61 -11.29
N MET A 145 -3.97 2.48 -10.64
CA MET A 145 -3.95 2.37 -9.18
C MET A 145 -2.55 2.68 -8.63
N TYR A 146 -1.49 2.13 -9.23
CA TYR A 146 -0.11 2.37 -8.80
C TYR A 146 0.32 3.83 -8.99
N GLN A 147 0.00 4.45 -10.13
CA GLN A 147 0.29 5.85 -10.39
C GLN A 147 -0.42 6.78 -9.40
N SER A 148 -1.59 6.36 -8.92
CA SER A 148 -2.39 7.07 -7.92
C SER A 148 -1.93 6.81 -6.47
N GLY A 149 -0.82 6.10 -6.28
CA GLY A 149 -0.21 5.83 -4.97
C GLY A 149 -0.78 4.62 -4.23
N TYR A 150 -1.72 3.88 -4.83
CA TYR A 150 -2.25 2.64 -4.24
C TYR A 150 -1.31 1.47 -4.46
N GLY A 151 -1.28 0.55 -3.50
CA GLY A 151 -0.60 -0.74 -3.67
C GLY A 151 -1.43 -1.88 -3.12
N ARG A 152 -1.17 -3.11 -3.62
CA ARG A 152 -1.72 -4.35 -3.06
C ARG A 152 -1.00 -4.69 -1.76
N ARG A 153 -1.55 -4.21 -0.63
CA ARG A 153 -0.98 -4.35 0.71
C ARG A 153 -1.71 -5.44 1.50
N ALA A 154 -1.00 -6.07 2.43
CA ALA A 154 -1.64 -6.98 3.37
C ALA A 154 -2.46 -6.14 4.37
N PRO A 155 -3.77 -6.44 4.55
CA PRO A 155 -4.60 -5.69 5.47
C PRO A 155 -4.09 -5.85 6.90
N GLY A 156 -3.96 -4.74 7.62
CA GLY A 156 -3.58 -4.74 9.02
C GLY A 156 -4.64 -5.42 9.87
N ARG A 157 -4.25 -6.31 10.78
CA ARG A 157 -5.16 -6.88 11.79
C ARG A 157 -4.88 -6.24 13.13
N LYS A 158 -5.82 -5.42 13.62
CA LYS A 158 -5.76 -4.89 14.98
C LYS A 158 -7.16 -4.92 15.60
N PRO A 159 -7.25 -5.00 16.93
CA PRO A 159 -8.51 -4.77 17.63
C PRO A 159 -9.12 -3.42 17.22
N THR A 160 -10.44 -3.40 17.10
CA THR A 160 -11.20 -2.15 17.05
C THR A 160 -11.22 -1.56 18.45
N LEU A 161 -10.96 -0.25 18.55
CA LEU A 161 -10.96 0.46 19.83
C LEU A 161 -12.02 1.55 19.74
N ASN A 162 -12.85 1.65 20.78
CA ASN A 162 -13.74 2.79 20.97
C ASN A 162 -12.95 4.00 21.51
N ASP A 163 -13.57 5.18 21.52
CA ASP A 163 -12.89 6.42 21.88
C ASP A 163 -12.43 6.45 23.34
N ALA A 164 -13.22 5.87 24.24
CA ALA A 164 -12.85 5.72 25.65
C ALA A 164 -11.58 4.84 25.82
N GLN A 165 -11.49 3.72 25.09
CA GLN A 165 -10.31 2.86 25.08
C GLN A 165 -9.11 3.55 24.46
N ARG A 166 -9.29 4.36 23.40
CA ARG A 166 -8.22 5.17 22.81
C ARG A 166 -7.67 6.16 23.82
N LYS A 167 -8.56 6.91 24.49
CA LYS A 167 -8.19 7.87 25.54
C LYS A 167 -7.44 7.18 26.67
N ARG A 168 -7.97 6.09 27.21
CA ARG A 168 -7.33 5.33 28.30
C ARG A 168 -5.94 4.80 27.92
N ARG A 169 -5.78 4.31 26.68
CA ARG A 169 -4.47 3.85 26.19
C ARG A 169 -3.47 4.99 26.01
N LEU A 170 -3.93 6.15 25.56
CA LEU A 170 -3.08 7.34 25.42
C LEU A 170 -2.63 7.84 26.81
N GLU A 171 -3.55 7.97 27.76
CA GLU A 171 -3.26 8.36 29.14
C GLU A 171 -2.23 7.40 29.77
N TRP A 172 -2.42 6.09 29.61
CA TRP A 172 -1.48 5.11 30.12
C TRP A 172 -0.10 5.24 29.46
N ALA A 173 -0.04 5.42 28.13
CA ALA A 173 1.22 5.55 27.40
C ALA A 173 1.99 6.83 27.77
N LEU A 174 1.29 7.93 28.02
CA LEU A 174 1.91 9.17 28.50
C LEU A 174 2.46 9.01 29.93
N ALA A 175 1.71 8.35 30.81
CA ALA A 175 2.13 8.10 32.19
C ALA A 175 3.30 7.11 32.30
N HIS A 176 3.44 6.19 31.34
CA HIS A 176 4.47 5.14 31.33
C HIS A 176 5.45 5.33 30.16
N ASN A 177 5.74 6.58 29.80
CA ASN A 177 6.69 6.92 28.75
C ASN A 177 8.14 6.70 29.24
N PRO A 178 8.95 5.84 28.59
CA PRO A 178 10.35 5.64 28.97
C PRO A 178 11.22 6.84 28.58
N ASP A 179 10.79 7.60 27.58
CA ASP A 179 11.45 8.78 27.02
C ASP A 179 10.73 10.06 27.50
N LEU A 180 10.50 10.18 28.81
CA LEU A 180 9.71 11.27 29.37
C LEU A 180 10.38 12.64 29.22
N HIS A 181 11.72 12.69 29.32
CA HIS A 181 12.49 13.92 29.22
C HIS A 181 13.16 14.03 27.85
N GLU A 182 14.00 13.07 27.47
CA GLU A 182 14.64 12.99 26.17
C GLU A 182 14.53 11.59 25.54
N TYR A 183 14.55 11.52 24.21
CA TYR A 183 14.50 10.26 23.50
C TYR A 183 15.76 9.42 23.77
N GLY A 184 15.59 8.26 24.39
CA GLY A 184 16.67 7.32 24.67
C GLY A 184 17.45 7.57 25.96
N ASP A 185 17.03 8.52 26.79
CA ASP A 185 17.66 8.81 28.09
C ASP A 185 17.39 7.71 29.15
N ARG A 186 16.29 6.95 28.97
CA ARG A 186 15.78 5.93 29.90
C ARG A 186 15.48 6.48 31.30
N LEU A 187 15.26 7.79 31.44
CA LEU A 187 14.97 8.45 32.71
C LEU A 187 13.46 8.46 33.03
N GLY A 188 12.62 8.11 32.06
CA GLY A 188 11.19 7.91 32.28
C GLY A 188 10.86 6.55 32.91
N PHE A 189 9.73 5.98 32.51
CA PHE A 189 9.26 4.71 33.05
C PHE A 189 10.19 3.54 32.68
N ASN A 190 10.70 2.83 33.68
CA ASN A 190 11.68 1.76 33.48
C ASN A 190 11.01 0.39 33.20
N PHE A 191 10.82 0.06 31.93
CA PHE A 191 10.30 -1.24 31.49
C PHE A 191 11.22 -2.43 31.81
N GLN A 192 12.49 -2.23 32.17
CA GLN A 192 13.38 -3.33 32.55
C GLN A 192 12.97 -4.00 33.86
N ARG A 193 12.23 -3.27 34.71
CA ARG A 193 11.71 -3.79 35.99
C ARG A 193 10.33 -4.44 35.86
N VAL A 194 9.74 -4.43 34.66
CA VAL A 194 8.41 -4.98 34.43
C VAL A 194 8.52 -6.45 34.06
N ILE A 195 7.72 -7.28 34.74
CA ILE A 195 7.46 -8.65 34.34
C ILE A 195 6.20 -8.63 33.48
N PHE A 196 6.34 -9.08 32.23
CA PHE A 196 5.22 -9.24 31.32
C PHE A 196 4.69 -10.66 31.43
N THR A 197 3.37 -10.79 31.53
CA THR A 197 2.67 -12.07 31.47
C THR A 197 1.58 -11.96 30.43
N ASP A 198 1.45 -12.96 29.56
CA ASP A 198 0.34 -13.03 28.61
C ASP A 198 -0.03 -14.49 28.36
N GLU A 199 -1.26 -14.68 27.89
CA GLU A 199 -1.73 -15.97 27.40
C GLU A 199 -1.98 -15.90 25.90
N THR A 200 -1.35 -16.79 25.16
CA THR A 200 -1.46 -16.86 23.72
C THR A 200 -2.07 -18.20 23.28
N PRO A 201 -3.19 -18.19 22.55
CA PRO A 201 -3.71 -19.40 21.94
C PRO A 201 -2.79 -19.85 20.79
N ALA A 202 -2.18 -21.03 20.90
CA ALA A 202 -1.49 -21.67 19.80
C ALA A 202 -2.48 -22.44 18.91
N ARG A 203 -2.16 -22.47 17.62
CA ARG A 203 -3.06 -22.90 16.55
C ARG A 203 -2.29 -23.80 15.61
N VAL A 204 -2.85 -24.96 15.30
CA VAL A 204 -2.28 -25.92 14.35
C VAL A 204 -2.96 -25.69 12.99
N GLY A 205 -2.18 -25.69 11.91
CA GLY A 205 -2.70 -25.57 10.53
C GLY A 205 -3.06 -24.16 10.07
N GLU A 206 -2.63 -23.10 10.77
CA GLU A 206 -2.94 -21.73 10.32
C GLU A 206 -2.15 -21.37 9.04
N GLN A 207 -2.85 -21.33 7.91
CA GLN A 207 -2.28 -20.83 6.65
C GLN A 207 -2.19 -19.29 6.71
N ARG A 208 -0.97 -18.76 6.69
CA ARG A 208 -0.72 -17.32 6.55
C ARG A 208 -0.83 -16.92 5.08
N GLY A 209 -1.73 -15.98 4.81
CA GLY A 209 -1.62 -15.06 3.69
C GLY A 209 -2.30 -15.50 2.40
N LEU A 210 -3.21 -14.65 1.93
CA LEU A 210 -3.59 -14.56 0.52
C LEU A 210 -4.42 -13.29 0.24
N LEU A 211 -5.09 -12.77 1.26
CA LEU A 211 -5.91 -11.57 1.12
C LEU A 211 -5.01 -10.32 1.13
N ARG A 212 -5.12 -9.54 0.06
CA ARG A 212 -4.50 -8.22 -0.11
C ARG A 212 -5.61 -7.22 -0.43
N ALA A 213 -5.41 -5.97 -0.05
CA ALA A 213 -6.32 -4.87 -0.34
C ALA A 213 -5.59 -3.76 -1.08
N TRP A 214 -6.30 -3.01 -1.91
CA TRP A 214 -5.83 -1.73 -2.44
C TRP A 214 -5.84 -0.68 -1.32
N ALA A 215 -4.65 -0.20 -0.96
CA ALA A 215 -4.48 0.82 0.07
C ALA A 215 -3.25 1.69 -0.22
N LYS A 216 -3.38 2.97 0.14
CA LYS A 216 -2.22 3.88 0.26
C LYS A 216 -1.42 3.59 1.54
N GLU A 217 -0.31 4.30 1.71
CA GLU A 217 0.57 4.13 2.88
C GLU A 217 0.00 4.76 4.16
N ASP A 218 -0.73 5.85 4.03
CA ASP A 218 -1.47 6.54 5.10
C ASP A 218 -2.80 5.86 5.44
N GLU A 219 -3.36 5.05 4.54
CA GLU A 219 -4.63 4.33 4.72
C GLU A 219 -4.52 3.02 5.54
N ILE A 220 -3.38 2.70 6.15
CA ILE A 220 -3.17 1.43 6.87
C ILE A 220 -4.19 1.23 8.02
N TYR A 221 -4.71 2.32 8.58
CA TYR A 221 -5.70 2.31 9.66
C TYR A 221 -7.14 2.57 9.18
N HIS A 222 -7.36 2.74 7.87
CA HIS A 222 -8.71 2.96 7.31
C HIS A 222 -9.61 1.77 7.65
N PRO A 223 -10.88 1.98 8.06
CA PRO A 223 -11.78 0.90 8.47
C PRO A 223 -11.94 -0.20 7.40
N ASP A 224 -11.95 0.18 6.11
CA ASP A 224 -12.09 -0.77 5.00
C ASP A 224 -10.79 -1.50 4.62
N VAL A 225 -9.65 -1.06 5.13
CA VAL A 225 -8.34 -1.73 4.96
C VAL A 225 -8.00 -2.56 6.19
N LYS A 226 -8.37 -2.05 7.37
CA LYS A 226 -8.11 -2.65 8.67
C LYS A 226 -9.12 -3.76 8.94
N ARG A 227 -8.62 -4.94 9.30
CA ARG A 227 -9.47 -6.05 9.73
C ARG A 227 -9.60 -6.12 11.25
N PRO A 228 -10.81 -6.33 11.78
CA PRO A 228 -10.97 -6.68 13.18
C PRO A 228 -10.28 -8.02 13.42
N LYS A 229 -9.45 -8.08 14.46
CA LYS A 229 -8.83 -9.33 14.93
C LYS A 229 -9.84 -10.04 15.85
N ILE A 230 -10.83 -10.70 15.29
CA ILE A 230 -11.74 -11.58 16.04
C ILE A 230 -11.49 -13.00 15.56
N ARG A 231 -11.06 -13.91 16.45
CA ARG A 231 -10.84 -15.31 16.08
C ARG A 231 -11.06 -16.24 17.25
N ASN A 232 -12.15 -17.00 17.18
CA ASN A 232 -12.70 -17.80 18.27
C ASN A 232 -12.18 -19.25 18.34
N ASN A 233 -11.10 -19.60 17.62
CA ASN A 233 -10.58 -20.97 17.58
C ASN A 233 -9.14 -21.04 18.13
N CYS A 234 -8.92 -21.94 19.08
CA CYS A 234 -7.68 -22.18 19.81
C CYS A 234 -7.47 -23.70 19.93
N ALA A 235 -6.28 -24.21 19.60
CA ALA A 235 -5.96 -25.63 19.75
C ALA A 235 -5.33 -25.93 21.12
N LEU A 236 -4.55 -24.98 21.65
CA LEU A 236 -3.93 -25.04 22.99
C LEU A 236 -3.67 -23.63 23.48
N GLN A 237 -3.81 -23.38 24.78
CA GLN A 237 -3.50 -22.08 25.38
C GLN A 237 -2.09 -22.15 25.98
N PHE A 238 -1.24 -21.17 25.67
CA PHE A 238 0.10 -21.05 26.23
C PHE A 238 0.16 -19.83 27.14
N TYR A 239 0.45 -20.02 28.41
CA TYR A 239 0.85 -18.97 29.32
C TYR A 239 2.37 -18.81 29.30
N GLY A 240 2.84 -17.57 29.26
CA GLY A 240 4.25 -17.27 29.39
C GLY A 240 4.47 -15.97 30.15
N SER A 241 5.61 -15.91 30.83
CA SER A 241 6.12 -14.68 31.43
C SER A 241 7.52 -14.37 30.90
N PHE A 242 7.89 -13.09 30.87
CA PHE A 242 9.24 -12.66 30.51
C PHE A 242 9.55 -11.28 31.10
N THR A 243 10.84 -11.04 31.34
CA THR A 243 11.40 -9.71 31.64
C THR A 243 12.15 -9.20 30.42
N TYR A 244 12.79 -8.03 30.55
CA TYR A 244 13.57 -7.42 29.48
C TYR A 244 14.68 -8.32 28.92
N ASP A 245 15.34 -9.09 29.78
CA ASP A 245 16.55 -9.86 29.49
C ASP A 245 16.38 -11.37 29.69
N ALA A 246 15.28 -11.83 30.29
CA ALA A 246 15.06 -13.24 30.60
C ALA A 246 13.66 -13.73 30.23
N LYS A 247 13.59 -15.00 29.82
CA LYS A 247 12.33 -15.74 29.73
C LYS A 247 11.96 -16.21 31.14
N GLY A 248 10.72 -15.98 31.54
CA GLY A 248 10.16 -16.48 32.79
C GLY A 248 9.49 -17.84 32.62
N PRO A 249 8.83 -18.35 33.67
CA PRO A 249 8.04 -19.57 33.61
C PRO A 249 6.98 -19.54 32.51
N CYS A 250 6.72 -20.72 31.93
CA CYS A 250 5.65 -20.93 30.96
C CYS A 250 4.84 -22.18 31.31
N TYR A 251 3.58 -22.18 30.89
CA TYR A 251 2.66 -23.30 31.08
C TYR A 251 1.83 -23.52 29.82
N ILE A 252 1.70 -24.77 29.39
CA ILE A 252 0.83 -25.14 28.27
C ILE A 252 -0.43 -25.76 28.86
N TYR A 253 -1.56 -25.09 28.71
CA TYR A 253 -2.85 -25.67 29.08
C TYR A 253 -3.25 -26.72 28.04
N GLY A 254 -3.54 -27.93 28.52
CA GLY A 254 -4.21 -28.95 27.72
C GLY A 254 -5.67 -28.58 27.45
N THR A 255 -6.29 -29.26 26.49
CA THR A 255 -7.74 -29.18 26.29
C THR A 255 -8.46 -29.77 27.50
N GLU A 256 -9.17 -28.93 28.25
CA GLU A 256 -10.03 -29.41 29.33
C GLU A 256 -11.20 -30.24 28.78
N SER A 257 -11.43 -31.40 29.39
CA SER A 257 -12.66 -32.16 29.16
C SER A 257 -13.88 -31.37 29.65
N PRO A 258 -15.10 -31.64 29.14
CA PRO A 258 -16.31 -31.00 29.63
C PRO A 258 -16.52 -31.16 31.14
N GLU A 259 -16.11 -32.31 31.69
CA GLU A 259 -16.17 -32.61 33.13
C GLU A 259 -15.14 -31.78 33.91
N ALA A 260 -13.90 -31.69 33.42
CA ALA A 260 -12.86 -30.84 34.00
C ALA A 260 -13.29 -29.36 34.01
N LYS A 261 -13.96 -28.88 32.96
CA LYS A 261 -14.54 -27.53 32.90
C LYS A 261 -15.59 -27.30 33.98
N LYS A 262 -16.47 -28.28 34.20
CA LYS A 262 -17.52 -28.18 35.22
C LYS A 262 -16.92 -28.15 36.63
N LEU A 263 -15.94 -29.02 36.90
CA LEU A 263 -15.22 -29.07 38.17
C LEU A 263 -14.40 -27.80 38.41
N ALA A 264 -13.66 -27.33 37.41
CA ALA A 264 -12.87 -26.10 37.49
C ALA A 264 -13.76 -24.88 37.76
N LYS A 265 -14.93 -24.81 37.11
CA LYS A 265 -15.91 -23.75 37.37
C LYS A 265 -16.44 -23.80 38.80
N GLN A 266 -16.78 -24.98 39.31
CA GLN A 266 -17.22 -25.14 40.70
C GLN A 266 -16.13 -24.71 41.70
N ALA A 267 -14.88 -25.15 41.49
CA ALA A 267 -13.76 -24.75 42.33
C ALA A 267 -13.49 -23.24 42.29
N LEU A 268 -13.60 -22.62 41.12
CA LEU A 268 -13.44 -21.17 40.94
C LEU A 268 -14.58 -20.39 41.62
N ASP A 269 -15.81 -20.87 41.53
CA ASP A 269 -16.97 -20.26 42.19
C ASP A 269 -16.81 -20.32 43.72
N GLU A 270 -16.35 -21.46 44.25
CA GLU A 270 -16.04 -21.63 45.69
C GLU A 270 -14.88 -20.75 46.17
N GLU A 271 -13.82 -20.62 45.37
CA GLU A 271 -12.69 -19.74 45.67
C GLU A 271 -13.11 -18.27 45.65
N ASN A 272 -13.87 -17.85 44.65
CA ASN A 272 -14.41 -16.50 44.55
C ASN A 272 -15.31 -16.16 45.74
N GLN A 273 -16.13 -17.12 46.18
CA GLN A 273 -16.97 -16.96 47.35
C GLN A 273 -16.14 -16.77 48.63
N ARG A 274 -15.12 -17.63 48.85
CA ARG A 274 -14.18 -17.50 49.98
C ARG A 274 -13.44 -16.17 49.95
N ASN A 275 -12.92 -15.76 48.80
CA ASN A 275 -12.24 -14.47 48.62
C ASN A 275 -13.17 -13.30 48.94
N LYS A 276 -14.45 -13.38 48.55
CA LYS A 276 -15.47 -12.36 48.86
C LYS A 276 -15.74 -12.27 50.36
N GLU A 277 -15.92 -13.40 51.03
CA GLU A 277 -16.12 -13.47 52.49
C GLU A 277 -14.90 -12.93 53.26
N GLN A 278 -13.70 -13.35 52.86
CA GLN A 278 -12.46 -12.87 53.45
C GLN A 278 -12.29 -11.36 53.26
N ARG A 279 -12.60 -10.84 52.05
CA ARG A 279 -12.57 -9.40 51.76
C ARG A 279 -13.60 -8.63 52.59
N GLN A 280 -14.79 -9.17 52.79
CA GLN A 280 -15.82 -8.59 53.66
C GLN A 280 -15.38 -8.49 55.11
N GLN A 281 -14.53 -9.40 55.59
CA GLN A 281 -13.99 -9.35 56.96
C GLN A 281 -12.75 -8.44 57.07
N LEU A 282 -11.83 -8.52 56.10
CA LEU A 282 -10.54 -7.83 56.15
C LEU A 282 -10.65 -6.34 55.80
N VAL A 283 -11.49 -5.96 54.84
CA VAL A 283 -11.61 -4.54 54.42
C VAL A 283 -12.12 -3.64 55.56
N PRO A 284 -13.17 -4.00 56.33
CA PRO A 284 -13.58 -3.20 57.48
C PRO A 284 -12.51 -3.13 58.58
N ARG A 285 -11.79 -4.23 58.84
CA ARG A 285 -10.69 -4.25 59.83
C ARG A 285 -9.52 -3.37 59.41
N ALA A 286 -9.12 -3.44 58.14
CA ALA A 286 -8.07 -2.58 57.58
C ALA A 286 -8.49 -1.10 57.62
N ARG A 287 -9.75 -0.79 57.30
CA ARG A 287 -10.31 0.57 57.42
C ARG A 287 -10.34 1.07 58.86
N ALA A 288 -10.68 0.22 59.83
CA ALA A 288 -10.66 0.57 61.25
C ALA A 288 -9.23 0.89 61.72
N ALA A 289 -8.26 0.04 61.38
CA ALA A 289 -6.85 0.26 61.70
C ALA A 289 -6.28 1.55 61.08
N LEU A 290 -6.65 1.86 59.83
CA LEU A 290 -6.25 3.12 59.18
C LEU A 290 -6.86 4.36 59.85
N ARG A 291 -8.09 4.25 60.36
CA ARG A 291 -8.73 5.33 61.15
C ARG A 291 -8.05 5.54 62.51
N GLU A 292 -7.64 4.47 63.18
CA GLU A 292 -6.86 4.55 64.43
C GLU A 292 -5.49 5.20 64.22
N LEU A 293 -4.90 5.06 63.03
CA LEU A 293 -3.64 5.69 62.65
C LEU A 293 -3.78 7.16 62.18
N GLY A 294 -4.98 7.73 62.26
CA GLY A 294 -5.22 9.16 61.99
C GLY A 294 -5.38 9.52 60.51
N ASP A 295 -5.63 8.56 59.62
CA ASP A 295 -5.81 8.84 58.20
C ASP A 295 -7.23 9.33 57.90
N ALA A 296 -7.37 10.65 57.70
CA ALA A 296 -8.66 11.35 57.55
C ALA A 296 -9.43 11.00 56.27
N ASN A 297 -8.82 10.29 55.32
CA ASN A 297 -9.42 9.88 54.05
C ASN A 297 -9.78 8.39 53.97
N ALA A 298 -9.87 7.69 55.10
CA ALA A 298 -10.25 6.27 55.16
C ALA A 298 -11.77 6.05 54.95
N ASN A 299 -12.22 6.29 53.71
CA ASN A 299 -13.51 5.85 53.17
C ASN A 299 -13.30 4.99 51.93
#